data_AF-A0A317X450-F1
#
_entry.id   AF-A0A317X450-F1
#
_cell.length_a   1.000
_cell.length_b   1.000
_cell.length_c   1.000
_cell.angle_alpha   90.00
_cell.angle_beta   90.00
_cell.angle_gamma   90.00
#
_symmetry.space_group_name_H-M   'P 1'
#
loop_
_entity.id
_entity.type
_entity.pdbx_description
1 polymer ?
#
loop_
_entity_poly.entity_id
_entity_poly.type
_entity_poly.pdbx_seq_one_letter_code
_entity_poly.pdbx_strand_id
1 'polypeptide(L)' 'MCRMWLSFSNTHWPNSHGVSGFNVTWPKYTFEEPINMVFDAVKSSHLEINDFCAEPIRLLWDEAFAFSH' A
#
# COMPACT_ATOMS: atom_id res chain seq x y z
N MET A 1 -4.53 13.25 -1.71
CA MET A 1 -3.45 12.59 -2.47
C MET A 1 -2.12 13.31 -2.42
N CYS A 2 -1.95 14.48 -3.04
CA CYS A 2 -0.64 15.14 -3.09
C CYS A 2 0.02 15.34 -1.71
N ARG A 3 -0.77 15.64 -0.67
CA ARG A 3 -0.24 15.78 0.70
C ARG A 3 0.34 14.49 1.29
N MET A 4 -0.19 13.31 0.95
CA MET A 4 0.39 12.02 1.40
C MET A 4 1.75 11.78 0.74
N TRP A 5 1.87 12.05 -0.56
CA TRP A 5 3.13 11.95 -1.29
C TRP A 5 4.18 12.94 -0.80
N LEU A 6 3.76 14.18 -0.50
CA LEU A 6 4.62 15.18 0.13
C LEU A 6 5.06 14.75 1.53
N SER A 7 4.14 14.21 2.35
CA SER A 7 4.45 13.68 3.68
C SER A 7 5.50 12.56 3.58
N PHE A 8 5.28 11.61 2.67
CA PHE A 8 6.19 10.50 2.44
C PHE A 8 7.58 10.98 2.01
N SER A 9 7.66 11.92 1.07
CA SER A 9 8.95 12.44 0.58
C SER A 9 9.77 13.15 1.66
N ASN A 10 9.12 13.68 2.70
CA ASN A 10 9.80 14.40 3.79
C ASN A 10 10.07 13.53 5.03
N THR A 11 9.20 12.56 5.32
CA THR A 11 9.20 11.84 6.61
C THR A 11 9.28 10.33 6.46
N HIS A 12 9.31 9.83 5.23
CA HIS A 12 9.20 8.41 4.90
C HIS A 12 7.89 7.78 5.42
N TRP A 13 6.92 8.63 5.76
CA TRP A 13 5.64 8.25 6.35
C TRP A 13 4.51 9.02 5.68
N PRO A 14 3.55 8.36 5.01
CA PRO A 14 2.50 9.07 4.27
C PRO A 14 1.45 9.72 5.17
N ASN A 15 1.34 9.32 6.45
CA ASN A 15 0.25 9.71 7.34
C ASN A 15 0.45 11.07 8.07
N SER A 16 1.59 11.74 7.90
CA SER A 16 1.82 13.11 8.42
C SER A 16 1.34 14.18 7.42
N HIS A 17 0.27 13.90 6.69
CA HIS A 17 -0.24 14.71 5.57
C HIS A 17 -1.13 15.90 5.99
N GLY A 18 -1.59 15.96 7.24
CA GLY A 18 -2.41 17.07 7.76
C GLY A 18 -3.68 17.34 6.94
N VAL A 19 -4.36 16.29 6.47
CA VAL A 19 -5.61 16.40 5.70
C VAL A 19 -6.73 16.28 6.72
N SER A 20 -7.51 17.36 6.88
CA SER A 20 -8.66 17.35 7.80
C SER A 20 -9.72 16.36 7.33
N GLY A 21 -10.29 15.59 8.26
CA GLY A 21 -11.33 14.60 7.98
C GLY A 21 -10.83 13.28 7.35
N PHE A 22 -9.53 13.12 7.16
CA PHE A 22 -8.95 11.84 6.74
C PHE A 22 -8.63 10.99 7.96
N ASN A 23 -9.55 10.08 8.30
CA ASN A 23 -9.49 9.28 9.54
C ASN A 23 -8.94 7.86 9.34
N VAL A 24 -8.38 7.57 8.15
CA VAL A 24 -7.80 6.26 7.84
C VAL A 24 -6.28 6.37 7.92
N THR A 25 -5.62 5.43 8.60
CA THR A 25 -4.16 5.34 8.58
C THR A 25 -3.75 4.37 7.49
N TRP A 26 -2.84 4.77 6.59
CA TRP A 26 -2.21 3.86 5.63
C TRP A 26 -1.17 3.01 6.38
N PRO A 27 -1.41 1.71 6.61
CA PRO A 27 -0.45 0.87 7.30
C PRO A 27 0.77 0.58 6.43
N LYS A 28 1.86 0.16 7.08
CA LYS A 28 3.00 -0.42 6.37
C LYS A 28 2.55 -1.76 5.78
N TYR A 29 2.85 -1.97 4.50
CA TYR A 29 2.59 -3.24 3.84
C TYR A 29 3.51 -4.33 4.39
N THR A 30 2.95 -5.49 4.74
CA THR A 30 3.70 -6.70 5.11
C THR A 30 3.17 -7.92 4.35
N PHE A 31 3.92 -9.03 4.36
CA PHE A 31 3.46 -10.26 3.72
C PHE A 31 2.38 -10.97 4.53
N GLU A 32 2.38 -10.78 5.84
CA GLU A 32 1.40 -11.34 6.77
C GLU A 32 0.08 -10.56 6.72
N GLU A 33 0.16 -9.24 6.52
CA GLU A 33 -0.97 -8.32 6.44
C GLU A 33 -0.83 -7.47 5.16
N PRO A 34 -1.19 -8.03 3.98
CA PRO A 34 -1.03 -7.35 2.71
C PRO A 34 -2.12 -6.29 2.52
N ILE A 35 -2.19 -5.29 3.41
CA ILE A 35 -3.21 -4.25 3.40
C ILE A 35 -2.68 -3.06 2.60
N ASN A 36 -3.48 -2.56 1.66
CA ASN A 36 -3.18 -1.37 0.88
C ASN A 36 -4.22 -0.27 1.11
N MET A 37 -3.85 0.97 0.78
CA MET A 37 -4.77 2.11 0.76
C MET A 37 -5.35 2.29 -0.64
N VAL A 38 -6.67 2.22 -0.73
CA VAL A 38 -7.45 2.44 -1.96
C VAL A 38 -7.95 3.88 -1.97
N PHE A 39 -7.73 4.56 -3.09
CA PHE A 39 -8.15 5.94 -3.29
C PHE A 39 -9.39 6.00 -4.19
N ASP A 40 -10.56 5.92 -3.57
CA ASP A 40 -11.85 5.95 -4.25
C ASP A 40 -12.46 7.36 -4.23
N ALA A 41 -12.86 7.85 -5.40
CA ALA A 41 -13.47 9.17 -5.57
C ALA A 41 -14.95 9.22 -5.12
N VAL A 42 -15.61 8.08 -5.01
CA VAL A 42 -17.02 7.90 -4.69
C VAL A 42 -17.20 7.47 -3.23
N LYS A 43 -16.46 6.46 -2.77
CA LYS A 43 -16.62 5.86 -1.43
C LYS A 43 -15.65 6.40 -0.38
N SER A 44 -14.86 7.42 -0.73
CA SER A 44 -13.71 7.90 0.04
C SER A 44 -12.59 6.85 0.16
N SER A 45 -11.40 7.30 0.55
CA SER A 45 -10.24 6.42 0.64
C SER A 45 -10.39 5.44 1.82
N HIS A 46 -10.06 4.17 1.59
CA HIS A 46 -10.25 3.09 2.55
C HIS A 46 -9.14 2.04 2.42
N LEU A 47 -9.07 1.13 3.39
CA LEU A 47 -8.13 0.01 3.36
C LEU A 47 -8.76 -1.19 2.67
N GLU A 48 -7.97 -1.90 1.88
CA GLU A 48 -8.36 -3.14 1.23
C GLU A 48 -7.23 -4.17 1.32
N ILE A 49 -7.61 -5.45 1.41
CA ILE A 49 -6.66 -6.55 1.35
C ILE A 49 -6.19 -6.67 -0.10
N ASN A 50 -4.88 -6.64 -0.31
CA ASN A 50 -4.26 -6.80 -1.61
C ASN A 50 -4.01 -8.29 -1.90
N ASP A 51 -5.07 -9.04 -2.13
CA ASP A 51 -5.04 -10.47 -2.52
C ASP A 51 -5.18 -10.69 -4.03
N PHE A 52 -5.63 -9.68 -4.78
CA PHE A 52 -5.91 -9.75 -6.21
C PHE A 52 -4.74 -10.24 -7.09
N CYS A 53 -3.49 -9.96 -6.71
CA CYS A 53 -2.29 -10.41 -7.44
C CYS A 53 -1.37 -11.32 -6.62
N ALA A 54 -1.82 -11.87 -5.49
CA ALA A 54 -0.96 -12.67 -4.62
C ALA A 54 -0.39 -13.91 -5.33
N GLU A 55 -1.22 -14.61 -6.11
CA GLU A 55 -0.83 -15.84 -6.83
C GLU A 55 0.17 -15.58 -7.98
N PRO A 56 -0.08 -14.64 -8.93
CA PRO A 56 0.90 -14.32 -9.96
C PRO A 56 2.24 -13.80 -9.41
N ILE A 57 2.20 -12.99 -8.35
CA ILE A 57 3.42 -12.44 -7.74
C ILE A 57 4.22 -13.54 -7.04
N ARG A 58 3.55 -14.48 -6.34
CA ARG A 58 4.20 -15.66 -5.78
C ARG A 58 4.89 -16.49 -6.85
N LEU A 59 4.20 -16.75 -7.96
CA LEU A 59 4.75 -17.53 -9.05
C LEU A 59 6.00 -16.86 -9.67
N LEU A 60 5.96 -15.55 -9.90
CA LEU A 60 7.12 -14.77 -10.36
C LEU A 60 8.29 -14.80 -9.36
N TRP A 61 7.99 -14.75 -8.06
CA TRP A 61 9.00 -14.80 -6.99
C TRP A 61 9.68 -16.18 -6.96
N ASP A 62 8.90 -17.25 -6.96
CA ASP A 62 9.41 -18.63 -6.90
C ASP A 62 10.28 -18.96 -8.13
N GLU A 63 9.86 -18.55 -9.32
CA GLU A 63 10.68 -18.69 -10.54
C GLU A 63 11.96 -17.88 -10.48
N ALA A 64 11.92 -16.62 -10.03
CA ALA A 64 13.10 -15.77 -9.93
C ALA A 64 14.16 -16.36 -8.99
N PHE A 65 13.75 -17.02 -7.90
CA PHE A 65 14.66 -17.73 -7.01
C PHE A 65 15.19 -19.03 -7.64
N ALA A 66 14.38 -19.75 -8.42
CA ALA A 66 14.81 -20.97 -9.11
C ALA A 66 15.92 -20.73 -10.16
N PHE A 67 15.98 -19.55 -10.80
CA PHE A 67 17.02 -19.19 -11.78
C PHE A 67 18.29 -18.59 -11.16
N SER A 68 18.32 -18.38 -9.84
CA SER A 68 19.47 -17.81 -9.13
C SER A 68 20.48 -18.85 -8.60
N HIS A 69 20.29 -20.12 -8.97
CA HIS A 69 21.15 -21.27 -8.67
C HIS A 69 21.45 -22.08 -9.94
#